data_AF-A0A7V5C705-F1
#
_entry.id   AF-A0A7V5C705-F1
#
_cell.length_a   1.000
_cell.length_b   1.000
_cell.length_c   1.000
_cell.angle_alpha   90.00
_cell.angle_beta   90.00
_cell.angle_gamma   90.00
#
_symmetry.space_group_name_H-M   'P 1'
#
loop_
_entity.id
_entity.type
_entity.pdbx_description
1 polymer ?
#
loop_
_entity_poly.entity_id
_entity_poly.type
_entity_poly.pdbx_seq_one_letter_code
_entity_poly.pdbx_strand_id
1 'polypeptide(L)'
;MSKLIYNPKFRAWFIQGCVLVILLTLLGTGVYNTVQNLGKAGITTGFGFLNETAGFDISLKLIPYSRASTYGRAFMVGLLNTLLVSGIGILVATILGFLIGVARLSSNWLISLIAAVYIEIIRNIPLLLQILFWYIAILNPLPRPRHAMNLMDTFFLCNRGLIVPSPIYESGIIATLIALGTAIVASIFLVRWAGKHQNKTGKQFPAYWTSLGLLIGLPLMVLALTGFPISWEIPVFKGFNFRGGLTMLPEFIALCLA
;
A
#
# COMPACT_ATOMS: atom_id res chain seq x y z
N MET A 1 14.57 -50.85 34.37
CA MET A 1 15.26 -50.03 33.34
C MET A 1 15.14 -50.60 31.91
N SER A 2 15.18 -51.92 31.69
CA SER A 2 15.25 -52.54 30.35
C SER A 2 14.03 -52.35 29.42
N LYS A 3 12.80 -52.21 29.94
CA LYS A 3 11.57 -52.09 29.12
C LYS A 3 11.41 -50.76 28.34
N LEU A 4 12.11 -49.70 28.74
CA LEU A 4 12.02 -48.39 28.06
C LEU A 4 12.87 -48.35 26.78
N ILE A 5 14.04 -49.01 26.78
CA ILE A 5 15.01 -48.97 25.68
C ILE A 5 14.53 -49.80 24.47
N TYR A 6 13.76 -50.86 24.72
CA TYR A 6 13.15 -51.69 23.66
C TYR A 6 11.84 -51.13 23.10
N ASN A 7 11.28 -50.06 23.69
CA ASN A 7 10.07 -49.43 23.17
C ASN A 7 10.42 -48.61 21.90
N PRO A 8 9.90 -48.97 20.72
CA PRO A 8 10.27 -48.31 19.46
C PRO A 8 9.92 -46.82 19.45
N LYS A 9 8.87 -46.40 20.16
CA LYS A 9 8.49 -44.98 20.27
C LYS A 9 9.51 -44.20 21.11
N PHE A 10 9.94 -44.74 22.25
CA PHE A 10 10.91 -44.08 23.13
C PHE A 10 12.27 -43.92 22.44
N ARG A 11 12.75 -44.96 21.74
CA ARG A 11 14.01 -44.92 20.98
C ARG A 11 13.98 -43.89 19.84
N ALA A 12 12.85 -43.78 19.13
CA ALA A 12 12.69 -42.78 18.07
C ALA A 12 12.77 -41.34 18.63
N TRP A 13 12.03 -41.05 19.71
CA TRP A 13 12.09 -39.75 20.38
C TRP A 13 13.47 -39.43 20.95
N PHE A 14 14.16 -40.42 21.51
CA PHE A 14 15.52 -40.25 22.05
C PHE A 14 16.53 -39.92 20.95
N ILE A 15 16.52 -40.66 19.83
CA ILE A 15 17.41 -40.40 18.69
C ILE A 15 17.11 -39.03 18.06
N GLN A 16 15.84 -38.68 17.88
CA GLN A 16 15.44 -37.35 17.38
C GLN A 16 15.93 -36.23 18.31
N GLY A 17 15.82 -36.42 19.63
CA GLY A 17 16.35 -35.49 20.62
C GLY A 17 17.87 -35.32 20.53
N CYS A 18 18.62 -36.43 20.45
CA CYS A 18 20.07 -36.38 20.28
C CYS A 18 20.47 -35.69 18.97
N VAL A 19 19.81 -36.02 17.86
CA VAL A 19 20.07 -35.37 16.56
C VAL A 19 19.77 -33.88 16.63
N LEU A 20 18.66 -33.47 17.26
CA LEU A 20 18.30 -32.06 17.44
C LEU A 20 19.36 -31.31 18.26
N VAL A 21 19.83 -31.90 19.37
CA VAL A 21 20.89 -31.30 20.20
C VAL A 21 22.19 -31.13 19.40
N ILE A 22 22.60 -32.16 18.64
CA ILE A 22 23.78 -32.09 17.78
C ILE A 22 23.63 -30.99 16.72
N LEU A 23 22.47 -30.91 16.07
CA LEU A 23 22.15 -29.88 15.07
C LEU A 23 22.20 -28.48 15.67
N LEU A 24 21.54 -28.26 16.81
CA LEU A 24 21.53 -26.96 17.49
C LEU A 24 22.94 -26.55 17.94
N THR A 25 23.76 -27.49 18.38
CA THR A 25 25.15 -27.23 18.79
C THR A 25 26.02 -26.86 17.59
N LEU A 26 25.92 -27.60 16.48
CA LEU A 26 26.62 -27.29 15.23
C LEU A 26 26.20 -25.93 14.65
N LEU A 27 24.89 -25.65 14.62
CA LEU A 27 24.39 -24.35 14.17
C LEU A 27 24.84 -23.22 15.09
N GLY A 28 24.73 -23.39 16.41
CA GLY A 28 25.13 -22.38 17.38
C GLY A 28 26.62 -22.05 17.30
N THR A 29 27.48 -23.05 17.21
CA THR A 29 28.93 -22.86 17.04
C THR A 29 29.28 -22.26 15.67
N GLY A 30 28.59 -22.66 14.61
CA GLY A 30 28.72 -22.05 13.29
C GLY A 30 28.41 -20.56 13.30
N VAL A 31 27.25 -20.18 13.85
CA VAL A 31 26.83 -18.78 14.00
C VAL A 31 27.83 -17.99 14.84
N TYR A 32 28.26 -18.55 15.99
CA TYR A 32 29.23 -17.89 16.86
C TYR A 32 30.57 -17.62 16.14
N ASN A 33 31.11 -18.62 15.45
CA ASN A 33 32.35 -18.48 14.68
C ASN A 33 32.21 -17.44 13.56
N THR A 34 31.08 -17.44 12.85
CA THR A 34 30.79 -16.47 11.80
C THR A 34 30.71 -15.05 12.36
N VAL A 35 29.98 -14.83 13.45
CA VAL A 35 29.84 -13.50 14.07
C VAL A 35 31.20 -12.98 14.55
N GLN A 36 32.03 -13.83 15.16
CA GLN A 36 33.36 -13.42 15.59
C GLN A 36 34.30 -13.11 14.42
N ASN A 37 34.27 -13.91 13.35
CA ASN A 37 35.09 -13.65 12.16
C ASN A 37 34.66 -12.37 11.43
N LEU A 38 33.36 -12.10 11.35
CA LEU A 38 32.81 -10.87 10.76
C LEU A 38 33.13 -9.64 11.62
N GLY A 39 33.04 -9.76 12.95
CA GLY A 39 33.46 -8.70 13.87
C GLY A 39 34.94 -8.35 13.73
N LYS A 40 35.82 -9.36 13.60
CA LYS A 40 37.26 -9.15 13.31
C LYS A 40 37.51 -8.48 11.97
N ALA A 41 36.63 -8.68 10.98
CA ALA A 41 36.68 -8.03 9.68
C ALA A 41 36.08 -6.61 9.67
N GLY A 42 35.63 -6.09 10.82
CA GLY A 42 35.00 -4.77 10.91
C GLY A 42 33.58 -4.72 10.32
N ILE A 43 32.98 -5.87 10.01
CA ILE A 43 31.62 -5.95 9.48
C ILE A 43 30.65 -5.98 10.67
N THR A 44 29.90 -4.90 10.86
CA THR A 44 28.82 -4.85 11.85
C THR A 44 27.71 -5.80 11.42
N THR A 45 27.54 -6.91 12.14
CA THR A 45 26.48 -7.88 11.90
C THR A 45 25.23 -7.54 12.72
N GLY A 46 24.05 -7.95 12.25
CA GLY A 46 22.77 -7.70 12.94
C GLY A 46 22.05 -6.43 12.47
N PHE A 47 21.09 -5.96 13.27
CA PHE A 47 20.20 -4.84 12.93
C PHE A 47 20.72 -3.46 13.36
N GLY A 48 21.97 -3.37 13.83
CA GLY A 48 22.58 -2.11 14.27
C GLY A 48 22.59 -1.04 13.18
N PHE A 49 22.74 -1.46 11.91
CA PHE A 49 22.70 -0.57 10.75
C PHE A 49 21.41 0.25 10.65
N LEU A 50 20.28 -0.22 11.21
CA LEU A 50 19.02 0.52 11.19
C LEU A 50 19.09 1.84 11.96
N ASN A 51 20.03 1.97 12.90
CA ASN A 51 20.26 3.20 13.67
C ASN A 51 21.36 4.08 13.07
N GLU A 52 22.09 3.60 12.05
CA GLU A 52 23.09 4.39 11.34
C GLU A 52 22.41 5.38 10.39
N THR A 53 23.07 6.52 10.15
CA THR A 53 22.57 7.55 9.23
C THR A 53 22.59 7.03 7.80
N ALA A 54 21.47 7.18 7.08
CA ALA A 54 21.32 6.68 5.73
C ALA A 54 22.19 7.43 4.70
N GLY A 55 22.36 8.74 4.87
CA GLY A 55 23.23 9.55 4.01
C GLY A 55 22.64 9.92 2.64
N PHE A 56 21.44 9.45 2.29
CA PHE A 56 20.74 9.76 1.04
C PHE A 56 19.34 10.32 1.28
N ASP A 57 18.80 11.03 0.28
CA ASP A 57 17.43 11.55 0.33
C ASP A 57 16.46 10.68 -0.47
N ILE A 58 15.18 10.70 -0.12
CA ILE A 58 14.11 9.95 -0.79
C ILE A 58 13.13 10.95 -1.39
N SER A 59 12.77 10.82 -2.67
CA SER A 59 11.88 11.79 -3.34
C SER A 59 10.46 11.82 -2.73
N LEU A 60 9.83 10.65 -2.61
CA LEU A 60 8.49 10.51 -2.02
C LEU A 60 8.59 10.24 -0.52
N LYS A 61 8.03 11.13 0.30
CA LYS A 61 8.10 11.06 1.77
C LYS A 61 6.70 11.17 2.36
N LEU A 62 6.18 10.07 2.91
CA LEU A 62 4.90 10.06 3.65
C LEU A 62 5.06 10.42 5.13
N ILE A 63 6.28 10.27 5.65
CA ILE A 63 6.67 10.68 7.00
C ILE A 63 7.89 11.60 6.93
N PRO A 64 8.12 12.48 7.92
CA PRO A 64 9.28 13.38 7.91
C PRO A 64 10.58 12.58 7.77
N TYR A 65 11.37 12.88 6.73
CA TYR A 65 12.63 12.19 6.43
C TYR A 65 13.64 13.15 5.82
N SER A 66 14.89 13.01 6.24
CA SER A 66 16.03 13.81 5.78
C SER A 66 17.26 12.91 5.60
N ARG A 67 18.31 13.42 4.94
CA ARG A 67 19.59 12.69 4.76
C ARG A 67 20.27 12.30 6.08
N ALA A 68 19.96 13.02 7.16
CA ALA A 68 20.44 12.74 8.52
C ALA A 68 19.60 11.68 9.25
N SER A 69 18.51 11.20 8.65
CA SER A 69 17.68 10.15 9.22
C SER A 69 18.37 8.79 9.13
N THR A 70 17.95 7.86 9.97
CA THR A 70 18.55 6.53 10.03
C THR A 70 18.04 5.60 8.93
N TYR A 71 18.76 4.51 8.63
CA TYR A 71 18.32 3.48 7.68
C TYR A 71 16.97 2.85 8.08
N GLY A 72 16.69 2.69 9.38
CA GLY A 72 15.40 2.17 9.84
C GLY A 72 14.25 3.10 9.47
N ARG A 73 14.47 4.42 9.52
CA ARG A 73 13.49 5.40 9.05
C ARG A 73 13.36 5.40 7.53
N ALA A 74 14.47 5.24 6.80
CA ALA A 74 14.45 5.08 5.34
C ALA A 74 13.64 3.83 4.92
N PHE A 75 13.82 2.71 5.62
CA PHE A 75 13.07 1.49 5.40
C PHE A 75 11.56 1.70 5.64
N MET A 76 11.20 2.41 6.71
CA MET A 76 9.79 2.75 6.99
C MET A 76 9.19 3.62 5.89
N VAL A 77 9.91 4.63 5.40
CA VAL A 77 9.47 5.44 4.25
C VAL A 77 9.29 4.57 3.02
N GLY A 78 10.25 3.70 2.71
CA GLY A 78 10.18 2.76 1.59
C GLY A 78 8.96 1.84 1.69
N LEU A 79 8.73 1.25 2.86
CA LEU A 79 7.57 0.39 3.15
C LEU A 79 6.24 1.13 2.92
N LEU A 80 6.11 2.34 3.46
CA LEU A 80 4.91 3.16 3.29
C LEU A 80 4.68 3.53 1.81
N ASN A 81 5.74 3.87 1.08
CA ASN A 81 5.65 4.13 -0.35
C ASN A 81 5.23 2.89 -1.14
N THR A 82 5.78 1.72 -0.83
CA THR A 82 5.38 0.44 -1.46
C THR A 82 3.90 0.16 -1.18
N LEU A 83 3.44 0.30 0.07
CA LEU A 83 2.03 0.10 0.41
C LEU A 83 1.11 1.07 -0.32
N LEU A 84 1.52 2.34 -0.45
CA LEU A 84 0.76 3.35 -1.18
C LEU A 84 0.65 3.00 -2.67
N VAL A 85 1.79 2.73 -3.31
CA VAL A 85 1.84 2.39 -4.75
C VAL A 85 1.08 1.10 -5.01
N SER A 86 1.30 0.06 -4.22
CA SER A 86 0.59 -1.23 -4.37
C SER A 86 -0.91 -1.07 -4.13
N GLY A 87 -1.33 -0.29 -3.13
CA GLY A 87 -2.75 -0.05 -2.87
C GLY A 87 -3.46 0.62 -4.04
N ILE A 88 -2.89 1.71 -4.56
CA ILE A 88 -3.45 2.45 -5.70
C ILE A 88 -3.35 1.61 -6.98
N GLY A 89 -2.20 0.97 -7.22
CA GLY A 89 -1.97 0.10 -8.37
C GLY A 89 -2.93 -1.07 -8.43
N ILE A 90 -3.18 -1.77 -7.31
CA ILE A 90 -4.17 -2.85 -7.24
C ILE A 90 -5.56 -2.33 -7.60
N LEU A 91 -5.97 -1.18 -7.05
CA LEU A 91 -7.29 -0.61 -7.32
C LEU A 91 -7.45 -0.28 -8.81
N VAL A 92 -6.50 0.44 -9.40
CA VAL A 92 -6.54 0.83 -10.81
C VAL A 92 -6.43 -0.39 -11.73
N ALA A 93 -5.50 -1.29 -11.47
CA ALA A 93 -5.30 -2.51 -12.26
C ALA A 93 -6.50 -3.46 -12.17
N THR A 94 -7.19 -3.53 -11.03
CA THR A 94 -8.40 -4.35 -10.90
C THR A 94 -9.52 -3.80 -11.78
N ILE A 95 -9.74 -2.48 -11.76
CA ILE A 95 -10.77 -1.84 -12.58
C ILE A 95 -10.45 -2.01 -14.07
N LEU A 96 -9.24 -1.63 -14.49
CA LEU A 96 -8.82 -1.74 -15.90
C LEU A 96 -8.76 -3.20 -16.36
N GLY A 97 -8.16 -4.09 -15.57
CA GLY A 97 -8.06 -5.50 -15.87
C GLY A 97 -9.43 -6.19 -15.98
N PHE A 98 -10.38 -5.81 -15.13
CA PHE A 98 -11.77 -6.28 -15.23
C PHE A 98 -12.43 -5.80 -16.53
N LEU A 99 -12.37 -4.49 -16.83
CA LEU A 99 -12.97 -3.93 -18.04
C LEU A 99 -12.40 -4.56 -19.31
N ILE A 100 -11.08 -4.70 -19.38
CA ILE A 100 -10.38 -5.28 -20.53
C ILE A 100 -10.62 -6.80 -20.60
N GLY A 101 -10.69 -7.48 -19.45
CA GLY A 101 -11.06 -8.90 -19.36
C GLY A 101 -12.47 -9.17 -19.89
N VAL A 102 -13.44 -8.31 -19.54
CA VAL A 102 -14.81 -8.37 -20.07
C VAL A 102 -14.81 -8.07 -21.58
N ALA A 103 -14.07 -7.05 -22.03
CA ALA A 103 -13.95 -6.72 -23.44
C ALA A 103 -13.40 -7.88 -24.28
N ARG A 104 -12.46 -8.66 -23.72
CA ARG A 104 -11.91 -9.87 -24.37
C ARG A 104 -12.96 -10.96 -24.59
N LEU A 105 -13.95 -11.07 -23.70
CA LEU A 105 -15.07 -12.02 -23.81
C LEU A 105 -16.21 -11.52 -24.70
N SER A 106 -16.11 -10.30 -25.25
CA SER A 106 -17.13 -9.74 -26.13
C SER A 106 -17.32 -10.61 -27.38
N SER A 107 -18.57 -10.79 -27.79
CA SER A 107 -18.91 -11.44 -29.06
C SER A 107 -18.49 -10.61 -30.28
N ASN A 108 -18.21 -9.32 -30.10
CA ASN A 108 -17.68 -8.47 -31.15
C ASN A 108 -16.18 -8.77 -31.34
N TRP A 109 -15.86 -9.38 -32.49
CA TRP A 109 -14.50 -9.74 -32.87
C TRP A 109 -13.51 -8.58 -32.77
N LEU A 110 -13.89 -7.35 -33.18
CA LEU A 110 -12.99 -6.21 -33.16
C LEU A 110 -12.62 -5.80 -31.73
N ILE A 111 -13.60 -5.78 -30.83
CA ILE A 111 -13.37 -5.44 -29.41
C ILE A 111 -12.49 -6.50 -28.75
N SER A 112 -12.80 -7.78 -29.00
CA SER A 112 -12.03 -8.90 -28.46
C SER A 112 -10.58 -8.88 -28.96
N LEU A 113 -10.37 -8.57 -30.25
CA LEU A 113 -9.03 -8.45 -30.84
C LEU A 113 -8.24 -7.28 -30.25
N ILE A 114 -8.84 -6.08 -30.14
CA ILE A 114 -8.17 -4.91 -29.55
C ILE A 114 -7.76 -5.21 -28.09
N ALA A 115 -8.64 -5.84 -27.31
CA ALA A 115 -8.33 -6.25 -25.95
C ALA A 115 -7.19 -7.29 -25.91
N ALA A 116 -7.20 -8.28 -26.81
CA ALA A 116 -6.14 -9.28 -26.91
C ALA A 116 -4.78 -8.65 -27.24
N VAL A 117 -4.73 -7.77 -28.25
CA VAL A 117 -3.52 -7.04 -28.65
C VAL A 117 -2.98 -6.21 -27.49
N TYR A 118 -3.84 -5.46 -26.81
CA TYR A 118 -3.44 -4.68 -25.63
C TYR A 118 -2.83 -5.58 -24.54
N ILE A 119 -3.49 -6.68 -24.18
CA ILE A 119 -3.01 -7.61 -23.14
C ILE A 119 -1.66 -8.21 -23.53
N GLU A 120 -1.50 -8.67 -24.76
CA GLU A 120 -0.25 -9.27 -25.24
C GLU A 120 0.88 -8.27 -25.24
N ILE A 121 0.66 -7.03 -25.70
CA ILE A 121 1.70 -5.99 -25.69
C ILE A 121 2.14 -5.69 -24.26
N ILE A 122 1.21 -5.35 -23.37
CA ILE A 122 1.54 -4.92 -22.00
C ILE A 122 2.21 -6.04 -21.21
N ARG A 123 1.80 -7.31 -21.38
CA ARG A 123 2.38 -8.44 -20.65
C ARG A 123 3.75 -8.87 -21.15
N ASN A 124 4.12 -8.53 -22.39
CA ASN A 124 5.40 -8.92 -22.99
C ASN A 124 6.46 -7.80 -22.93
N ILE A 125 6.08 -6.56 -22.61
CA ILE A 125 7.04 -5.46 -22.43
C ILE A 125 7.71 -5.57 -21.04
N PRO A 126 9.07 -5.52 -20.95
CA PRO A 126 9.75 -5.48 -19.67
C PRO A 126 9.26 -4.32 -18.79
N LEU A 127 8.98 -4.60 -17.51
CA LEU A 127 8.46 -3.59 -16.57
C LEU A 127 9.35 -2.34 -16.52
N LEU A 128 10.67 -2.52 -16.52
CA LEU A 128 11.61 -1.40 -16.55
C LEU A 128 11.42 -0.52 -17.78
N LEU A 129 11.17 -1.11 -18.96
CA LEU A 129 10.90 -0.35 -20.17
C LEU A 129 9.61 0.46 -20.03
N GLN A 130 8.56 -0.11 -19.41
CA GLN A 130 7.32 0.61 -19.17
C GLN A 130 7.53 1.82 -18.26
N ILE A 131 8.21 1.63 -17.12
CA ILE A 131 8.50 2.74 -16.19
C ILE A 131 9.30 3.83 -16.89
N LEU A 132 10.33 3.46 -17.66
CA LEU A 132 11.14 4.41 -18.41
C LEU A 132 10.36 5.09 -19.55
N PHE A 133 9.47 4.37 -20.24
CA PHE A 133 8.62 4.92 -21.28
C PHE A 133 7.67 5.98 -20.70
N TRP A 134 6.94 5.65 -19.63
CA TRP A 134 6.03 6.59 -18.98
C TRP A 134 6.78 7.82 -18.45
N TYR A 135 7.93 7.62 -17.81
CA TYR A 135 8.70 8.74 -17.27
C TYR A 135 9.34 9.59 -18.38
N ILE A 136 10.14 8.99 -19.27
CA ILE A 136 10.99 9.71 -20.23
C ILE A 136 10.21 10.15 -21.46
N ALA A 137 9.35 9.28 -22.02
CA ALA A 137 8.68 9.55 -23.29
C ALA A 137 7.35 10.30 -23.11
N ILE A 138 6.66 10.11 -21.98
CA ILE A 138 5.34 10.72 -21.74
C ILE A 138 5.42 11.90 -20.77
N LEU A 139 5.99 11.71 -19.58
CA LEU A 139 5.95 12.72 -18.52
C LEU A 139 7.04 13.81 -18.67
N ASN A 140 8.25 13.45 -19.08
CA ASN A 140 9.36 14.42 -19.20
C ASN A 140 9.14 15.49 -20.30
N PRO A 141 8.54 15.19 -21.46
CA PRO A 141 8.28 16.19 -22.51
C PRO A 141 7.11 17.13 -22.19
N LEU A 142 6.36 16.88 -21.10
CA LEU A 142 5.30 17.78 -20.66
C LEU A 142 5.82 19.20 -20.43
N PRO A 143 4.95 20.22 -20.52
CA PRO A 143 5.37 21.59 -20.29
C PRO A 143 5.93 21.78 -18.89
N ARG A 144 6.83 22.76 -18.75
CA ARG A 144 7.35 23.20 -17.46
C ARG A 144 6.22 23.74 -16.57
N PRO A 145 6.38 23.78 -15.23
CA PRO A 145 5.32 24.21 -14.31
C PRO A 145 4.67 25.57 -14.62
N ARG A 146 5.41 26.50 -15.25
CA ARG A 146 4.89 27.82 -15.67
C ARG A 146 3.79 27.72 -16.75
N HIS A 147 3.86 26.70 -17.60
CA HIS A 147 2.90 26.43 -18.68
C HIS A 147 2.19 25.09 -18.44
N ALA A 148 2.00 24.70 -17.17
CA ALA A 148 1.34 23.45 -16.84
C ALA A 148 -0.04 23.39 -17.49
N MET A 149 -0.41 22.21 -17.99
CA MET A 149 -1.75 21.99 -18.52
C MET A 149 -2.72 22.00 -17.34
N ASN A 150 -3.64 22.96 -17.34
CA ASN A 150 -4.71 23.07 -16.35
C ASN A 150 -5.92 22.28 -16.82
N LEU A 151 -6.51 21.52 -15.90
CA LEU A 151 -7.80 20.89 -16.08
C LEU A 151 -8.73 21.45 -15.00
N MET A 152 -9.77 22.16 -15.44
CA MET A 152 -10.78 22.79 -14.59
C MET A 152 -10.18 23.71 -13.50
N ASP A 153 -9.02 24.32 -13.77
CA ASP A 153 -8.26 25.17 -12.83
C ASP A 153 -7.99 24.53 -11.45
N THR A 154 -8.08 23.21 -11.36
CA THR A 154 -7.96 22.44 -10.11
C THR A 154 -6.86 21.39 -10.21
N PHE A 155 -6.69 20.77 -11.38
CA PHE A 155 -5.64 19.80 -11.63
C PHE A 155 -4.61 20.40 -12.58
N PHE A 156 -3.33 20.26 -12.25
CA PHE A 156 -2.24 20.78 -13.08
C PHE A 156 -1.26 19.66 -13.43
N LEU A 157 -1.05 19.45 -14.72
CA LEU A 157 -0.13 18.43 -15.23
C LEU A 157 1.07 19.10 -15.89
N CYS A 158 2.27 18.73 -15.44
CA CYS A 158 3.54 19.26 -15.93
C CYS A 158 4.66 18.22 -15.86
N ASN A 159 5.86 18.54 -16.34
CA ASN A 159 7.02 17.64 -16.26
C ASN A 159 7.53 17.38 -14.83
N ARG A 160 6.97 18.05 -13.81
CA ARG A 160 7.18 17.72 -12.39
C ARG A 160 6.09 16.83 -11.80
N GLY A 161 5.18 16.35 -12.63
CA GLY A 161 4.14 15.41 -12.25
C GLY A 161 2.74 16.03 -12.25
N LEU A 162 1.84 15.37 -11.54
CA LEU A 162 0.43 15.77 -11.44
C LEU A 162 0.19 16.43 -10.08
N ILE A 163 -0.29 17.66 -10.10
CA ILE A 163 -0.59 18.42 -8.89
C ILE A 163 -2.11 18.47 -8.76
N VAL A 164 -2.60 17.93 -7.66
CA VAL A 164 -4.02 17.81 -7.36
C VAL A 164 -4.37 18.60 -6.10
N PRO A 165 -5.63 19.02 -5.92
CA PRO A 165 -6.06 19.66 -4.68
C PRO A 165 -5.82 18.73 -3.49
N SER A 166 -5.23 19.27 -2.42
CA SER A 166 -5.03 18.52 -1.17
C SER A 166 -6.17 18.83 -0.21
N PRO A 167 -6.74 17.81 0.46
CA PRO A 167 -7.69 18.05 1.53
C PRO A 167 -6.96 18.64 2.75
N ILE A 168 -7.41 19.80 3.21
CA ILE A 168 -7.03 20.36 4.50
C ILE A 168 -8.01 19.85 5.54
N TYR A 169 -7.46 19.30 6.61
CA TYR A 169 -8.24 18.72 7.68
C TYR A 169 -8.47 19.74 8.80
N GLU A 170 -9.73 20.12 9.01
CA GLU A 170 -10.14 21.02 10.08
C GLU A 170 -10.59 20.27 11.35
N SER A 171 -10.85 21.02 12.42
CA SER A 171 -11.13 20.48 13.77
C SER A 171 -12.27 19.46 13.85
N GLY A 172 -13.26 19.53 12.94
CA GLY A 172 -14.42 18.62 12.91
C GLY A 172 -14.12 17.18 12.45
N ILE A 173 -12.95 16.90 11.86
CA ILE A 173 -12.64 15.58 11.31
C ILE A 173 -12.54 14.48 12.35
N ILE A 174 -12.09 14.80 13.57
CA ILE A 174 -12.02 13.82 14.65
C ILE A 174 -13.42 13.29 14.96
N ALA A 175 -14.42 14.17 14.98
CA ALA A 175 -15.82 13.77 15.17
C ALA A 175 -16.31 12.86 14.03
N THR A 176 -15.97 13.19 12.77
CA THR A 176 -16.31 12.35 11.61
C THR A 176 -15.61 10.99 11.65
N LEU A 177 -14.37 10.91 12.10
CA LEU A 177 -13.65 9.64 12.25
C LEU A 177 -14.24 8.78 13.37
N ILE A 178 -14.64 9.39 14.50
CA ILE A 178 -15.37 8.70 15.57
C ILE A 178 -16.71 8.19 15.04
N ALA A 179 -17.45 9.02 14.30
CA ALA A 179 -18.70 8.65 13.66
C ALA A 179 -18.53 7.43 12.75
N LEU A 180 -17.52 7.44 11.87
CA LEU A 180 -17.20 6.31 11.01
C LEU A 180 -16.85 5.05 11.82
N GLY A 181 -16.03 5.19 12.87
CA GLY A 181 -15.70 4.08 13.77
C GLY A 181 -16.93 3.48 14.44
N THR A 182 -17.83 4.32 14.97
CA THR A 182 -19.09 3.86 15.57
C THR A 182 -20.01 3.19 14.55
N ALA A 183 -20.07 3.70 13.31
CA ALA A 183 -20.84 3.11 12.23
C ALA A 183 -20.34 1.72 11.83
N ILE A 184 -19.01 1.52 11.78
CA ILE A 184 -18.41 0.21 11.52
C ILE A 184 -18.76 -0.76 12.65
N VAL A 185 -18.57 -0.37 13.90
CA VAL A 185 -18.87 -1.23 15.07
C VAL A 185 -20.36 -1.60 15.11
N ALA A 186 -21.25 -0.62 14.89
CA ALA A 186 -22.69 -0.83 14.84
C ALA A 186 -23.09 -1.75 13.68
N SER A 187 -22.47 -1.59 12.51
CA SER A 187 -22.70 -2.46 11.34
C SER A 187 -22.29 -3.91 11.61
N ILE A 188 -21.12 -4.13 12.22
CA ILE A 188 -20.67 -5.48 12.59
C ILE A 188 -21.65 -6.11 13.60
N PHE A 189 -22.09 -5.35 14.60
CA PHE A 189 -23.04 -5.84 15.59
C PHE A 189 -24.39 -6.17 14.95
N LEU A 190 -24.87 -5.32 14.04
CA LEU A 190 -26.14 -5.49 13.34
C LEU A 190 -26.13 -6.71 12.43
N VAL A 191 -25.06 -6.95 11.67
CA VAL A 191 -24.91 -8.17 10.85
C VAL A 191 -24.85 -9.42 11.73
N ARG A 192 -24.09 -9.40 12.83
CA ARG A 192 -24.01 -10.53 13.77
C ARG A 192 -25.34 -10.83 14.45
N TRP A 193 -26.04 -9.79 14.90
CA TRP A 193 -27.35 -9.90 15.53
C TRP A 193 -28.39 -10.42 14.53
N ALA A 194 -28.43 -9.88 13.31
CA ALA A 194 -29.35 -10.31 12.27
C ALA A 194 -29.15 -11.78 11.89
N GLY A 195 -27.91 -12.25 11.78
CA GLY A 195 -27.62 -13.67 11.56
C GLY A 195 -28.12 -14.55 12.71
N LYS A 196 -27.90 -14.13 13.96
CA LYS A 196 -28.40 -14.88 15.15
C LYS A 196 -29.93 -14.86 15.25
N HIS A 197 -30.56 -13.76 14.87
CA HIS A 197 -32.01 -13.59 14.87
C HIS A 197 -32.67 -14.42 13.75
N GLN A 198 -32.07 -14.44 12.55
CA GLN A 198 -32.51 -15.27 11.44
C GLN A 198 -32.42 -16.76 11.80
N ASN A 199 -31.34 -17.21 12.42
CA ASN A 199 -31.19 -18.60 12.85
C ASN A 199 -32.23 -19.03 13.91
N LYS A 200 -32.75 -18.10 14.71
CA LYS A 200 -33.76 -18.38 15.74
C LYS A 200 -35.20 -18.26 15.25
N THR A 201 -35.48 -17.31 14.36
CA THR A 201 -36.86 -16.92 13.99
C THR A 201 -37.21 -17.19 12.52
N GLY A 202 -36.23 -17.57 11.68
CA GLY A 202 -36.39 -17.75 10.24
C GLY A 202 -36.60 -16.46 9.43
N LYS A 203 -36.94 -15.34 10.07
CA LYS A 203 -37.16 -14.05 9.40
C LYS A 203 -35.82 -13.37 9.05
N GLN A 204 -35.68 -12.96 7.81
CA GLN A 204 -34.52 -12.19 7.33
C GLN A 204 -34.69 -10.71 7.67
N PHE A 205 -33.65 -10.11 8.26
CA PHE A 205 -33.53 -8.66 8.38
C PHE A 205 -32.52 -8.18 7.33
N PRO A 206 -32.78 -7.07 6.60
CA PRO A 206 -31.92 -6.58 5.52
C PRO A 206 -30.63 -5.91 6.05
N ALA A 207 -29.85 -6.66 6.85
CA ALA A 207 -28.72 -6.18 7.62
C ALA A 207 -27.66 -5.47 6.80
N TYR A 208 -27.38 -5.96 5.59
CA TYR A 208 -26.39 -5.37 4.70
C TYR A 208 -26.79 -3.97 4.22
N TRP A 209 -28.06 -3.77 3.84
CA TRP A 209 -28.59 -2.47 3.42
C TRP A 209 -28.63 -1.47 4.58
N THR A 210 -29.06 -1.92 5.76
CA THR A 210 -29.06 -1.08 6.96
C THR A 210 -27.64 -0.71 7.38
N SER A 211 -26.69 -1.65 7.29
CA SER A 211 -25.27 -1.41 7.57
C SER A 211 -24.66 -0.43 6.57
N LEU A 212 -24.97 -0.55 5.29
CA LEU A 212 -24.55 0.40 4.26
C LEU A 212 -25.10 1.80 4.55
N GLY A 213 -26.38 1.89 4.91
CA GLY A 213 -27.01 3.14 5.33
C GLY A 213 -26.37 3.73 6.59
N LEU A 214 -25.93 2.91 7.54
CA LEU A 214 -25.23 3.34 8.76
C LEU A 214 -23.81 3.83 8.45
N LEU A 215 -23.07 3.10 7.62
CA LEU A 215 -21.71 3.43 7.18
C LEU A 215 -21.64 4.73 6.39
N ILE A 216 -22.66 5.04 5.60
CA ILE A 216 -22.71 6.27 4.80
C ILE A 216 -23.42 7.38 5.58
N GLY A 217 -24.59 7.08 6.13
CA GLY A 217 -25.49 8.08 6.71
C GLY A 217 -24.97 8.71 8.00
N LEU A 218 -24.36 7.92 8.90
CA LEU A 218 -23.89 8.44 10.19
C LEU A 218 -22.68 9.39 10.03
N PRO A 219 -21.62 9.05 9.26
CA PRO A 219 -20.56 10.00 8.95
C PRO A 219 -21.05 11.23 8.19
N LEU A 220 -21.99 11.07 7.26
CA LEU A 220 -22.53 12.17 6.45
C LEU A 220 -23.37 13.14 7.28
N MET A 221 -24.13 12.62 8.25
CA MET A 221 -24.85 13.44 9.23
C MET A 221 -23.88 14.24 10.10
N VAL A 222 -22.80 13.62 10.57
CA VAL A 222 -21.78 14.32 11.37
C VAL A 222 -21.01 15.35 10.53
N LEU A 223 -20.71 15.05 9.26
CA LEU A 223 -20.14 16.03 8.32
C LEU A 223 -21.07 17.24 8.14
N ALA A 224 -22.37 17.01 7.98
CA ALA A 224 -23.35 18.10 7.85
C ALA A 224 -23.43 18.95 9.14
N LEU A 225 -23.41 18.32 10.32
CA LEU A 225 -23.44 19.01 11.62
C LEU A 225 -22.14 19.78 11.91
N THR A 226 -21.01 19.30 11.41
CA THR A 226 -19.69 19.93 11.58
C THR A 226 -19.34 20.93 10.47
N GLY A 227 -20.25 21.15 9.51
CA GLY A 227 -20.07 22.13 8.45
C GLY A 227 -19.10 21.73 7.35
N PHE A 228 -18.93 20.43 7.08
CA PHE A 228 -17.97 19.88 6.13
C PHE A 228 -16.52 20.34 6.41
N PRO A 229 -15.87 19.81 7.46
CA PRO A 229 -14.53 20.20 7.93
C PRO A 229 -13.37 19.77 7.00
N ILE A 230 -13.67 19.54 5.71
CA ILE A 230 -12.70 19.21 4.68
C ILE A 230 -12.76 20.35 3.66
N SER A 231 -11.82 21.30 3.80
CA SER A 231 -11.58 22.30 2.78
C SER A 231 -10.54 21.78 1.78
N TRP A 232 -10.64 22.22 0.53
CA TRP A 232 -9.71 21.81 -0.52
C TRP A 232 -8.75 22.95 -0.81
N GLU A 233 -7.45 22.70 -0.64
CA GLU A 233 -6.41 23.65 -1.06
C GLU A 233 -6.16 23.47 -2.56
N ILE A 234 -6.62 24.44 -3.35
CA ILE A 234 -6.37 24.46 -4.78
C ILE A 234 -4.91 24.90 -5.00
N PRO A 235 -4.12 24.12 -5.76
CA PRO A 235 -2.73 24.46 -6.04
C PRO A 235 -2.64 25.74 -6.87
N VAL A 236 -1.80 26.68 -6.45
CA VAL A 236 -1.57 27.95 -7.17
C VAL A 236 -0.11 28.07 -7.55
N PHE A 237 0.17 28.44 -8.81
CA PHE A 237 1.53 28.72 -9.26
C PHE A 237 2.07 30.00 -8.58
N LYS A 238 3.08 29.86 -7.71
CA LYS A 238 3.71 30.98 -7.00
C LYS A 238 5.24 30.86 -7.03
N GLY A 239 5.90 31.85 -7.65
CA GLY A 239 7.35 31.86 -7.81
C GLY A 239 7.81 30.93 -8.95
N PHE A 240 8.52 29.87 -8.61
CA PHE A 240 9.08 28.89 -9.57
C PHE A 240 8.42 27.49 -9.47
N ASN A 241 7.41 27.33 -8.61
CA ASN A 241 6.68 26.07 -8.45
C ASN A 241 5.23 26.31 -7.99
N PHE A 242 4.42 25.26 -7.99
CA PHE A 242 3.12 25.29 -7.34
C PHE A 242 3.28 25.28 -5.81
N ARG A 243 2.42 26.05 -5.13
CA ARG A 243 2.26 26.01 -3.67
C ARG A 243 0.84 25.57 -3.34
N GLY A 244 0.71 24.79 -2.26
CA GLY A 244 -0.54 24.10 -1.92
C GLY A 244 -0.77 22.87 -2.80
N GLY A 245 -1.77 22.08 -2.44
CA GLY A 245 -2.08 20.84 -3.16
C GLY A 245 -1.11 19.69 -2.87
N LEU A 246 -1.46 18.52 -3.40
CA LEU A 246 -0.63 17.33 -3.37
C LEU A 246 0.05 17.15 -4.72
N THR A 247 1.38 17.09 -4.73
CA THR A 247 2.17 16.83 -5.95
C THR A 247 2.50 15.34 -6.03
N MET A 248 1.93 14.66 -7.02
CA MET A 248 2.32 13.30 -7.40
C MET A 248 3.53 13.37 -8.31
N LEU A 249 4.65 12.86 -7.82
CA LEU A 249 5.92 12.84 -8.53
C LEU A 249 5.84 12.01 -9.82
N PRO A 250 6.55 12.37 -10.91
CA PRO A 250 6.51 11.63 -12.15
C PRO A 250 6.93 10.16 -11.99
N GLU A 251 7.89 9.88 -11.10
CA GLU A 251 8.37 8.53 -10.80
C GLU A 251 7.26 7.67 -10.19
N PHE A 252 6.43 8.27 -9.33
CA PHE A 252 5.27 7.58 -8.73
C PHE A 252 4.21 7.29 -9.80
N ILE A 253 3.91 8.27 -10.65
CA ILE A 253 2.93 8.10 -11.75
C ILE A 253 3.41 7.02 -12.72
N ALA A 254 4.68 7.07 -13.14
CA ALA A 254 5.26 6.10 -14.05
C ALA A 254 5.23 4.68 -13.47
N LEU A 255 5.52 4.52 -12.17
CA LEU A 255 5.44 3.24 -11.49
C LEU A 255 4.00 2.74 -11.34
N CYS A 256 3.03 3.63 -11.18
CA CYS A 256 1.62 3.26 -11.06
C CYS A 256 0.98 2.90 -12.42
N LEU A 257 1.50 3.43 -13.53
CA LEU A 257 1.01 3.16 -14.89
C LEU A 257 1.68 1.95 -15.57
N ALA A 258 2.86 1.54 -15.09
CA ALA A 258 3.61 0.38 -15.57
C ALA A 258 3.06 -0.93 -14.99
#